data_AF-W4LBT2-F1
#
_entry.id   AF-W4LBT2-F1
#
_cell.length_a   1.000
_cell.length_b   1.000
_cell.length_c   1.000
_cell.angle_alpha   90.00
_cell.angle_beta   90.00
_cell.angle_gamma   90.00
#
_symmetry.space_group_name_H-M   'P 1'
#
loop_
_entity.id
_entity.type
_entity.pdbx_description
1 polymer ?
#
loop_
_entity_poly.entity_id
_entity_poly.type
_entity_poly.pdbx_seq_one_letter_code
_entity_poly.pdbx_strand_id
1 'polypeptide(L)'
;MPTVTIAIPDELSEQLEPYRDTLDDVLRIGLREVKKAQSLILFQQGSLSMWKAAHLAGVSLREMRQYAVAHGLRASVDEETIDEELICPL
;
A
#
# COMPACT_ATOMS: atom_id res chain seq x y z
N MET A 1 -15.69 -10.52 -19.63
CA MET A 1 -15.12 -9.59 -18.62
C MET A 1 -16.15 -8.53 -18.33
N PRO A 2 -16.37 -8.11 -17.06
CA PRO A 2 -17.23 -6.99 -16.76
C PRO A 2 -16.63 -5.69 -17.33
N THR A 3 -17.47 -4.80 -17.84
CA THR A 3 -17.06 -3.45 -18.28
C THR A 3 -17.43 -2.46 -17.19
N VAL A 4 -16.49 -1.58 -16.83
CA VAL A 4 -16.71 -0.49 -15.87
C VAL A 4 -16.47 0.82 -16.59
N THR A 5 -17.46 1.71 -16.55
CA THR A 5 -17.37 3.07 -17.10
C THR A 5 -17.29 4.07 -15.96
N ILE A 6 -16.29 4.94 -15.99
CA ILE A 6 -16.09 6.01 -15.00
C ILE A 6 -16.03 7.36 -15.72
N ALA A 7 -16.71 8.36 -15.14
CA ALA A 7 -16.51 9.75 -15.53
C ALA A 7 -15.34 10.31 -14.71
N ILE A 8 -14.40 10.97 -15.39
CA ILE A 8 -13.23 11.59 -14.77
C ILE A 8 -13.14 13.06 -15.20
N PRO A 9 -12.50 13.93 -14.41
CA PRO A 9 -12.21 15.30 -14.82
C PRO A 9 -11.32 15.35 -16.06
N ASP A 10 -11.45 16.42 -16.86
CA ASP A 10 -10.69 16.60 -18.09
C ASP A 10 -9.18 16.61 -17.83
N GLU A 11 -8.74 17.20 -16.72
CA GLU A 11 -7.33 17.27 -16.34
C GLU A 11 -6.73 15.87 -16.08
N LEU A 12 -7.55 14.93 -15.59
CA LEU A 12 -7.11 13.55 -15.38
C LEU A 12 -7.14 12.75 -16.68
N SER A 13 -8.11 13.04 -17.56
CA SER A 13 -8.19 12.43 -18.89
C SER A 13 -6.93 12.72 -19.72
N GLU A 14 -6.46 13.97 -19.71
CA GLU A 14 -5.22 14.37 -20.40
C GLU A 14 -3.99 13.62 -19.86
N GLN A 15 -3.91 13.42 -18.54
CA GLN A 15 -2.80 12.69 -17.90
C GLN A 15 -2.84 11.18 -18.18
N LEU A 16 -4.02 10.62 -18.44
CA LEU A 16 -4.19 9.19 -18.75
C LEU A 16 -3.97 8.86 -20.22
N GLU A 17 -4.01 9.86 -21.12
CA GLU A 17 -3.81 9.67 -22.56
C GLU A 17 -2.56 8.82 -22.88
N PRO A 18 -1.37 9.12 -22.33
CA PRO A 18 -0.16 8.35 -22.63
C PRO A 18 -0.22 6.88 -22.20
N TYR A 19 -1.16 6.53 -21.32
CA TYR A 19 -1.34 5.19 -20.76
C TYR A 19 -2.61 4.50 -21.29
N ARG A 20 -3.24 5.04 -22.35
CA ARG A 20 -4.50 4.53 -22.91
C ARG A 20 -4.48 3.02 -23.18
N ASP A 21 -3.37 2.52 -23.69
CA ASP A 21 -3.20 1.09 -24.03
C ASP A 21 -2.82 0.21 -22.83
N THR A 22 -2.46 0.83 -21.69
CA THR A 22 -2.03 0.16 -20.45
C THR A 22 -2.85 0.64 -19.24
N LEU A 23 -4.11 1.02 -19.47
CA LEU A 23 -4.98 1.56 -18.40
C LEU A 23 -5.22 0.54 -17.30
N ASP A 24 -5.26 -0.75 -17.62
CA ASP A 24 -5.43 -1.79 -16.60
C ASP A 24 -4.22 -1.86 -15.67
N ASP A 25 -3.00 -1.66 -16.17
CA ASP A 25 -1.80 -1.56 -15.35
C ASP A 25 -1.84 -0.33 -14.44
N VAL A 26 -2.24 0.84 -14.96
CA VAL A 26 -2.42 2.05 -14.16
C VAL A 26 -3.43 1.81 -13.03
N LEU A 27 -4.56 1.17 -13.33
CA LEU A 27 -5.57 0.83 -12.33
C LEU A 27 -5.04 -0.18 -11.29
N ARG A 28 -4.25 -1.18 -11.70
CA ARG A 28 -3.62 -2.14 -10.77
C ARG A 28 -2.63 -1.45 -9.84
N ILE A 29 -1.82 -0.52 -10.36
CA ILE A 29 -0.87 0.27 -9.56
C ILE A 29 -1.63 1.15 -8.57
N GLY A 30 -2.64 1.89 -9.03
CA GLY A 30 -3.49 2.72 -8.18
C GLY A 30 -4.19 1.91 -7.08
N LEU A 31 -4.74 0.75 -7.41
CA LEU A 31 -5.38 -0.13 -6.44
C LEU A 31 -4.39 -0.64 -5.38
N ARG A 32 -3.15 -0.96 -5.77
CA ARG A 32 -2.10 -1.37 -4.84
C ARG A 32 -1.75 -0.22 -3.88
N GLU A 33 -1.65 1.00 -4.39
CA GLU A 33 -1.37 2.19 -3.59
C GLU A 33 -2.48 2.46 -2.57
N VAL A 34 -3.75 2.40 -2.99
CA VAL A 34 -4.91 2.54 -2.09
C VAL A 34 -4.87 1.53 -0.96
N LYS A 35 -4.56 0.25 -1.25
CA LYS A 35 -4.49 -0.80 -0.23
C LYS A 35 -3.35 -0.57 0.77
N LYS A 36 -2.18 -0.12 0.32
CA LYS A 36 -1.05 0.24 1.20
C LYS A 36 -1.45 1.38 2.15
N ALA A 37 -2.01 2.46 1.61
CA ALA A 37 -2.43 3.61 2.40
C ALA A 37 -3.48 3.22 3.47
N GLN A 38 -4.52 2.47 3.09
CA GLN A 38 -5.55 2.00 4.02
C GLN A 38 -4.98 1.09 5.12
N SER A 39 -4.10 0.16 4.74
CA SER A 39 -3.48 -0.76 5.71
C SER A 39 -2.57 -0.03 6.69
N LEU A 40 -1.86 1.01 6.23
CA LEU A 40 -1.02 1.85 7.07
C LEU A 40 -1.85 2.65 8.09
N ILE A 41 -3.01 3.18 7.69
CA ILE A 41 -3.93 3.89 8.60
C ILE A 41 -4.40 2.97 9.72
N LEU A 42 -4.81 1.73 9.38
CA LEU A 42 -5.26 0.76 10.37
C LEU A 42 -4.13 0.33 11.33
N PHE A 43 -2.90 0.22 10.82
CA PHE A 43 -1.72 0.00 11.65
C PHE A 43 -1.49 1.18 12.61
N GLN A 44 -1.53 2.43 12.13
CA GLN A 44 -1.35 3.63 12.96
C GLN A 44 -2.40 3.78 14.06
N GLN A 45 -3.60 3.26 13.83
CA GLN A 45 -4.67 3.21 14.82
C GLN A 45 -4.49 2.08 15.86
N GLY A 46 -3.41 1.30 15.78
CA GLY A 46 -3.15 0.16 16.66
C GLY A 46 -4.09 -1.03 16.40
N SER A 47 -4.83 -1.04 15.29
CA SER A 47 -5.81 -2.08 14.98
C SER A 47 -5.19 -3.32 14.35
N LEU A 48 -3.98 -3.22 13.81
CA LEU A 48 -3.27 -4.28 13.10
C LEU A 48 -1.78 -4.28 13.47
N SER A 49 -1.14 -5.45 13.43
CA SER A 49 0.33 -5.52 13.38
C SER A 49 0.87 -5.11 12.00
N MET A 50 2.16 -4.76 11.93
CA MET A 50 2.83 -4.40 10.67
C MET A 50 2.75 -5.53 9.64
N TRP A 51 2.90 -6.78 10.08
CA TRP A 51 2.74 -7.96 9.23
C TRP A 51 1.33 -8.07 8.65
N LYS A 52 0.31 -7.88 9.48
CA LYS A 52 -1.09 -7.96 9.02
C LYS A 52 -1.42 -6.83 8.03
N ALA A 53 -0.88 -5.63 8.25
CA ALA A 53 -1.00 -4.53 7.31
C ALA A 53 -0.34 -4.86 5.95
N ALA A 54 0.87 -5.42 5.94
CA ALA A 54 1.56 -5.84 4.72
C ALA A 54 0.75 -6.89 3.94
N HIS A 55 0.21 -7.88 4.65
CA HIS A 55 -0.63 -8.92 4.07
C HIS A 55 -1.90 -8.36 3.41
N LEU A 56 -2.63 -7.45 4.08
CA LEU A 56 -3.83 -6.81 3.51
C LEU A 56 -3.50 -5.93 2.30
N ALA A 57 -2.35 -5.27 2.33
CA ALA A 57 -1.86 -4.48 1.22
C ALA A 57 -1.36 -5.32 0.03
N GLY A 58 -1.14 -6.62 0.22
CA GLY A 58 -0.60 -7.52 -0.80
C GLY A 58 0.85 -7.21 -1.15
N VAL A 59 1.63 -6.75 -0.17
CA VAL A 59 3.04 -6.37 -0.33
C VAL A 59 3.90 -7.12 0.69
N SER A 60 5.22 -7.14 0.47
CA SER A 60 6.13 -7.71 1.44
C SER A 60 6.17 -6.89 2.73
N LEU A 61 6.52 -7.53 3.86
CA LEU A 61 6.74 -6.83 5.13
C LEU A 61 7.80 -5.72 5.00
N ARG A 62 8.86 -5.97 4.20
CA ARG A 62 9.90 -4.98 3.93
C ARG A 62 9.35 -3.75 3.19
N GLU A 63 8.55 -3.98 2.15
CA GLU A 63 7.93 -2.89 1.38
C GLU A 63 6.98 -2.07 2.25
N MET A 64 6.16 -2.71 3.09
CA MET A 64 5.27 -1.99 4.03
C MET A 64 6.06 -1.17 5.05
N ARG A 65 7.17 -1.69 5.59
CA ARG A 65 8.05 -0.93 6.49
C ARG A 65 8.65 0.30 5.81
N GLN A 66 9.17 0.15 4.59
CA GLN A 66 9.68 1.27 3.81
C GLN A 66 8.59 2.31 3.54
N TYR A 67 7.38 1.84 3.23
CA TYR A 67 6.21 2.69 3.02
C TYR A 67 5.83 3.47 4.27
N ALA A 68 5.80 2.82 5.43
CA ALA A 68 5.53 3.46 6.72
C ALA A 68 6.56 4.56 7.04
N VAL A 69 7.86 4.26 6.89
CA VAL A 69 8.94 5.23 7.10
C VAL A 69 8.80 6.44 6.19
N ALA A 70 8.50 6.23 4.91
CA ALA A 70 8.26 7.31 3.95
C ALA A 70 7.07 8.21 4.34
N HIS A 71 6.10 7.66 5.07
CA HIS A 71 4.93 8.38 5.59
C HIS A 71 5.12 8.89 7.03
N GLY A 72 6.37 8.98 7.50
CA GLY A 72 6.70 9.64 8.77
C GLY A 72 6.56 8.78 10.02
N LEU A 73 6.25 7.48 9.88
CA LEU A 73 6.39 6.52 10.98
C LEU A 73 7.87 6.33 11.27
N ARG A 74 8.35 6.98 12.33
CA ARG A 74 9.65 6.64 12.91
C ARG A 74 9.46 5.32 13.62
N ALA A 75 10.26 4.32 13.26
CA ALA A 75 10.32 3.08 14.01
C ALA A 75 10.69 3.41 15.46
N SER A 76 9.72 3.44 16.36
CA SER A 76 9.99 3.11 17.74
C SER A 76 10.29 1.62 17.70
N VAL A 77 11.56 1.26 17.82
CA VAL A 77 11.93 -0.12 18.10
C VAL A 77 11.39 -0.39 19.50
N ASP A 78 10.16 -0.86 19.58
CA ASP A 78 9.63 -1.45 20.81
C ASP A 78 10.04 -2.92 20.87
N GLU A 79 10.03 -3.49 22.07
CA GLU A 79 10.50 -4.86 22.32
C GLU A 79 9.70 -5.91 21.51
N GLU A 80 8.43 -5.62 21.19
CA GLU A 80 7.58 -6.46 20.34
C GLU A 80 8.10 -6.55 18.89
N THR A 81 8.61 -5.45 18.34
CA THR A 81 9.24 -5.42 17.01
C THR A 81 10.52 -6.26 16.96
N ILE A 82 11.28 -6.32 18.06
CA ILE A 82 12.52 -7.11 18.16
C ILE A 82 12.18 -8.61 18.18
N ASP A 83 11.15 -9.01 18.93
CA ASP A 83 10.72 -10.40 19.02
C ASP A 83 10.19 -10.93 17.67
N GLU A 84 9.44 -10.12 16.93
CA GLU A 84 8.98 -10.50 15.59
C GLU A 84 10.14 -10.72 14.59
N GLU A 85 11.23 -9.95 14.67
CA GLU A 85 12.41 -10.10 13.79
C GLU A 85 13.33 -11.27 14.19
N LEU A 86 13.40 -11.61 15.48
CA LEU A 86 14.24 -12.70 15.99
C LEU A 86 13.58 -14.08 15.86
N ILE A 87 12.25 -14.15 15.90
CA ILE A 87 11.50 -15.43 15.87
C ILE A 87 11.34 -15.98 14.45
N CYS A 88 11.30 -15.13 13.43
CA CYS A 88 11.27 -15.55 12.02
C CYS A 88 12.33 -14.79 11.20
N PRO A 89 13.57 -15.30 11.13
CA PRO A 89 14.57 -14.71 10.24
C PRO A 89 14.12 -14.89 8.79
N LEU A 90 14.29 -13.83 8.01
CA LEU A 90 14.03 -13.75 6.56
C LEU A 90 14.68 -14.90 5.77
#